data_AF-A0A5B0W255-F1
#
_entry.id   AF-A0A5B0W255-F1
#
_cell.length_a   1.000
_cell.length_b   1.000
_cell.length_c   1.000
_cell.angle_alpha   90.00
_cell.angle_beta   90.00
_cell.angle_gamma   90.00
#
_symmetry.space_group_name_H-M   'P 1'
#
loop_
_entity.id
_entity.type
_entity.pdbx_description
1 polymer ?
#
loop_
_entity_poly.entity_id
_entity_poly.type
_entity_poly.pdbx_seq_one_letter_code
_entity_poly.pdbx_strand_id
1 'polypeptide(L)'
;MSEEKRIEISLITGAKYNRKFYKASDKILILPSEIESLIKDGVIRREDVPEFDEDEDQQDVPLEEMKLPALKKYAKEHGIDLGEASKIKEVLAVILKAGEADAGGDPKVSNSTETITTDTV
;
A
#
# COMPACT_ATOMS: atom_id res chain seq x y z
N MET A 1 11.95 -1.01 -4.67
CA MET A 1 12.97 -0.20 -3.96
C MET A 1 12.19 0.89 -3.26
N SER A 2 11.85 0.71 -1.97
CA SER A 2 11.05 1.69 -1.25
C SER A 2 11.89 2.95 -1.08
N GLU A 3 11.49 4.03 -1.74
CA GLU A 3 12.07 5.33 -1.53
C GLU A 3 11.69 5.74 -0.10
N GLU A 4 12.63 5.70 0.83
CA GLU A 4 12.39 6.11 2.22
C GLU A 4 12.03 7.60 2.22
N LYS A 5 10.72 7.89 2.21
CA LYS A 5 10.15 9.24 2.23
C LYS A 5 10.60 9.91 3.53
N ARG A 6 11.54 10.84 3.42
CA ARG A 6 12.05 11.61 4.56
C ARG A 6 11.29 12.91 4.67
N ILE A 7 11.10 13.32 5.90
CA ILE A 7 10.31 14.49 6.26
C ILE A 7 11.23 15.56 6.78
N GLU A 8 11.05 16.78 6.27
CA GLU A 8 11.72 17.95 6.83
C GLU A 8 10.97 18.41 8.07
N ILE A 9 11.67 18.40 9.22
CA ILE A 9 11.15 18.95 10.48
C ILE A 9 12.16 19.89 11.12
N SER A 10 11.66 20.87 11.86
CA SER A 10 12.48 21.75 12.70
C SER A 10 12.66 21.15 14.09
N LEU A 11 13.90 21.05 14.56
CA LEU A 11 14.19 20.57 15.90
C LEU A 11 13.83 21.62 16.97
N ILE A 12 13.30 21.20 18.10
CA ILE A 12 13.15 22.06 19.29
C ILE A 12 14.48 22.18 20.02
N THR A 13 15.21 21.08 20.13
CA THR A 13 16.50 21.00 20.84
C THR A 13 17.54 20.27 20.00
N GLY A 14 18.82 20.47 20.33
CA GLY A 14 19.92 19.86 19.59
C GLY A 14 19.93 18.35 19.77
N ALA A 15 19.97 17.62 18.66
CA ALA A 15 19.96 16.16 18.66
C ALA A 15 20.96 15.58 17.66
N LYS A 16 21.41 14.36 17.95
CA LYS A 16 22.25 13.59 17.03
C LYS A 16 21.35 12.73 16.15
N TYR A 17 21.34 13.02 14.86
CA TYR A 17 20.58 12.25 13.88
C TYR A 17 21.49 11.86 12.69
N ASN A 18 21.41 10.60 12.26
CA ASN A 18 22.23 10.05 11.18
C ASN A 18 23.73 10.40 11.28
N ARG A 19 24.33 10.15 12.45
CA ARG A 19 25.73 10.48 12.80
C ARG A 19 26.10 11.97 12.77
N LYS A 20 25.18 12.88 12.47
CA LYS A 20 25.38 14.33 12.48
C LYS A 20 24.68 14.94 13.70
N PHE A 21 25.30 15.95 14.30
CA PHE A 21 24.67 16.75 15.34
C PHE A 21 24.00 17.97 14.71
N TYR A 22 22.76 18.20 15.10
CA TYR A 22 21.94 19.34 14.70
C TYR A 22 21.62 20.19 15.93
N LYS A 23 21.43 21.49 15.75
CA LYS A 23 21.11 22.41 16.84
C LYS A 23 19.60 22.57 16.96
N ALA A 24 19.17 23.21 18.04
CA ALA A 24 17.80 23.70 18.15
C ALA A 24 17.47 24.59 16.93
N SER A 25 16.25 24.47 16.42
CA SER A 25 15.73 25.14 15.23
C SER A 25 16.38 24.76 13.89
N ASP A 26 17.33 23.80 13.86
CA ASP A 26 17.80 23.24 12.58
C ASP A 26 16.68 22.42 11.92
N LYS A 27 16.59 22.54 10.60
CA LYS A 27 15.71 21.71 9.78
C LYS A 27 16.45 20.45 9.34
N ILE A 28 15.87 19.29 9.62
CA ILE A 28 16.48 18.00 9.32
C ILE A 28 15.49 17.07 8.63
N LEU A 29 16.02 16.22 7.76
CA LEU A 29 15.27 15.17 7.07
C LEU A 29 15.27 13.90 7.92
N ILE A 30 14.15 13.61 8.60
CA ILE A 30 13.98 12.43 9.45
C ILE A 30 13.04 11.41 8.83
N LEU A 31 13.21 10.15 9.24
CA LEU A 31 12.32 9.06 8.84
C LEU A 31 11.05 9.08 9.68
N PRO A 32 9.88 8.74 9.09
CA PRO A 32 8.62 8.65 9.82
C PRO A 32 8.71 7.71 11.02
N SER A 33 9.39 6.58 10.85
CA SER A 33 9.61 5.58 11.91
C SER A 33 10.37 6.11 13.12
N GLU A 34 11.17 7.17 12.94
CA GLU A 34 11.97 7.78 14.02
C GLU A 34 11.25 8.98 14.67
N ILE A 35 10.15 9.47 14.08
CA ILE A 35 9.41 10.63 14.58
C ILE A 35 8.89 10.39 15.99
N GLU A 36 8.27 9.23 16.25
CA GLU A 36 7.77 8.92 17.59
C GLU A 36 8.88 8.90 18.64
N SER A 37 10.05 8.35 18.29
CA SER A 37 11.23 8.35 19.16
C SER A 37 11.68 9.78 19.46
N LEU A 38 11.74 10.66 18.46
CA LEU A 38 12.17 12.05 18.63
C LEU A 38 11.12 12.90 19.38
N ILE A 39 9.82 12.65 19.20
CA ILE A 39 8.75 13.28 20.00
C ILE A 39 8.90 12.87 21.46
N LYS A 40 9.13 11.57 21.71
CA LYS A 40 9.29 11.03 23.06
C LYS A 40 10.52 11.61 23.77
N ASP A 41 11.60 11.84 23.04
CA ASP A 41 12.83 12.48 23.54
C ASP A 41 12.68 14.01 23.71
N GLY A 42 11.54 14.59 23.31
CA GLY A 42 11.30 16.03 23.36
C GLY A 42 12.15 16.83 22.36
N VAL A 43 12.67 16.15 21.35
CA VAL A 43 13.51 16.73 20.29
C VAL A 43 12.67 17.45 19.23
N ILE A 44 11.47 16.95 18.96
CA ILE A 44 10.47 17.55 18.06
C ILE A 44 9.09 17.53 18.71
N ARG A 45 8.16 18.37 18.25
CA ARG A 45 6.76 18.34 18.70
C ARG A 45 5.91 17.65 17.66
N ARG A 46 4.88 16.94 18.12
CA ARG A 46 3.86 16.37 17.23
C ARG A 46 3.13 17.44 16.40
N GLU A 47 3.05 18.69 16.87
CA GLU A 47 2.44 19.80 16.13
C GLU A 47 3.31 20.31 14.97
N ASP A 48 4.64 20.10 15.04
CA ASP A 48 5.61 20.52 14.00
C ASP A 48 5.83 19.42 12.95
N VAL A 49 5.30 18.23 13.18
CA VAL A 49 5.32 17.08 12.27
C VAL A 49 4.27 17.35 11.20
N PRO A 50 4.65 17.58 9.93
CA PRO A 50 3.67 17.69 8.85
C PRO A 50 2.78 16.45 8.84
N GLU A 51 1.51 16.58 8.47
CA GLU A 51 0.70 15.39 8.23
C GLU A 51 1.25 14.70 6.98
N PHE A 52 1.98 13.61 7.17
CA PHE A 52 2.29 12.66 6.11
C PHE A 52 1.18 11.63 6.18
N ASP A 53 0.33 11.61 5.16
CA ASP A 53 -0.48 10.44 4.86
C ASP A 53 0.46 9.24 4.72
N GLU A 54 0.59 8.45 5.79
CA GLU A 54 1.10 7.07 5.75
C GLU A 54 0.20 6.17 4.86
N ASP A 55 -0.90 6.73 4.33
CA ASP A 55 -1.84 6.11 3.41
C ASP A 55 -1.37 6.13 1.93
N GLU A 56 -0.29 6.82 1.56
CA GLU A 56 0.22 6.77 0.17
C GLU A 56 0.94 5.46 -0.19
N ASP A 57 1.38 4.66 0.78
CA ASP A 57 1.98 3.33 0.53
C ASP A 57 0.95 2.20 0.48
N GLN A 58 -0.36 2.51 0.50
CA GLN A 58 -1.42 1.52 0.28
C GLN A 58 -1.88 1.40 -1.19
N GLN A 59 -1.32 2.18 -2.12
CA GLN A 59 -1.78 2.20 -3.51
C GLN A 59 -1.18 1.10 -4.41
N ASP A 60 -0.16 0.38 -3.95
CA ASP A 60 0.50 -0.68 -4.74
C ASP A 60 0.49 -2.05 -4.05
N VAL A 61 -0.25 -2.23 -2.95
CA VAL A 61 -0.49 -3.58 -2.42
C VAL A 61 -1.55 -4.25 -3.30
N PRO A 62 -1.22 -5.36 -3.98
CA PRO A 62 -2.20 -6.17 -4.66
C PRO A 62 -3.34 -6.49 -3.69
N LEU A 63 -4.57 -6.62 -4.17
CA LEU A 63 -5.71 -7.06 -3.35
C LEU A 63 -5.31 -8.30 -2.50
N GLU A 64 -4.43 -9.16 -3.03
CA GLU A 64 -3.87 -10.36 -2.37
C GLU A 64 -3.09 -10.09 -1.07
N GLU A 65 -2.46 -8.91 -0.96
CA GLU A 65 -1.72 -8.47 0.21
C GLU A 65 -2.53 -7.54 1.13
N MET A 66 -3.76 -7.18 0.73
CA MET A 66 -4.65 -6.39 1.57
C MET A 66 -5.18 -7.18 2.78
N LYS A 67 -5.31 -6.48 3.91
CA LYS A 67 -5.87 -7.06 5.15
C LYS A 67 -7.39 -7.29 5.00
N LEU A 68 -7.90 -8.28 5.71
CA LEU A 68 -9.34 -8.64 5.80
C LEU A 68 -10.30 -7.43 5.92
N PRO A 69 -10.06 -6.43 6.80
CA PRO A 69 -10.90 -5.23 6.86
C PRO A 69 -10.88 -4.36 5.59
N ALA A 70 -9.73 -4.23 4.92
CA ALA A 70 -9.61 -3.45 3.68
C ALA A 70 -10.38 -4.11 2.53
N LEU A 71 -10.27 -5.43 2.39
CA LEU A 71 -11.05 -6.20 1.41
C LEU A 71 -12.56 -6.10 1.67
N LYS A 72 -12.99 -6.17 2.93
CA LYS A 72 -14.41 -5.97 3.29
C LYS A 72 -14.92 -4.58 2.94
N LYS A 73 -14.10 -3.56 3.14
CA LYS A 73 -14.42 -2.18 2.77
C LYS A 73 -14.58 -2.07 1.25
N TYR A 74 -13.62 -2.59 0.49
CA TYR A 74 -13.67 -2.63 -0.97
C TYR A 74 -14.94 -3.32 -1.49
N ALA A 75 -15.26 -4.51 -0.97
CA ALA A 75 -16.48 -5.22 -1.35
C ALA A 75 -17.74 -4.40 -1.08
N LYS A 76 -17.83 -3.75 0.07
CA LYS A 76 -18.97 -2.90 0.43
C LYS A 76 -19.08 -1.67 -0.47
N GLU A 77 -17.96 -1.03 -0.81
CA GLU A 77 -17.91 0.13 -1.72
C GLU A 77 -18.34 -0.24 -3.14
N HIS A 78 -17.99 -1.45 -3.60
CA HIS A 78 -18.36 -1.97 -4.92
C HIS A 78 -19.67 -2.77 -4.92
N GLY A 79 -20.40 -2.85 -3.80
CA GLY A 79 -21.66 -3.59 -3.70
C GLY A 79 -21.51 -5.11 -3.88
N ILE A 80 -20.31 -5.66 -3.67
CA ILE A 80 -19.99 -7.08 -3.78
C ILE A 80 -20.47 -7.81 -2.51
N ASP A 81 -21.36 -8.78 -2.68
CA ASP A 81 -21.80 -9.63 -1.58
C ASP A 81 -20.72 -10.65 -1.24
N LEU A 82 -20.20 -10.58 0.00
CA LEU A 82 -19.16 -11.48 0.49
C LEU A 82 -19.71 -12.83 0.95
N GLY A 83 -21.04 -13.00 1.05
CA GLY A 83 -21.69 -14.22 1.54
C GLY A 83 -21.09 -14.74 2.85
N GLU A 84 -20.70 -16.02 2.85
CA GLU A 84 -20.06 -16.69 3.99
C GLU A 84 -18.53 -16.50 4.06
N ALA A 85 -17.94 -15.76 3.12
CA ALA A 85 -16.50 -15.59 3.03
C ALA A 85 -15.95 -14.87 4.28
N SER A 86 -15.27 -15.65 5.13
CA SER A 86 -14.74 -15.17 6.41
C SER A 86 -13.21 -15.15 6.46
N LYS A 87 -12.54 -15.73 5.45
CA LYS A 87 -11.07 -15.74 5.32
C LYS A 87 -10.62 -14.75 4.25
N ILE A 88 -9.42 -14.18 4.42
CA ILE A 88 -8.80 -13.25 3.46
C ILE A 88 -8.85 -13.81 2.03
N LYS A 89 -8.43 -15.06 1.84
CA LYS A 89 -8.43 -15.73 0.53
C LYS A 89 -9.83 -15.90 -0.08
N GLU A 90 -10.83 -16.16 0.76
CA GLU A 90 -12.22 -16.35 0.29
C GLU A 90 -12.83 -15.00 -0.09
N VAL A 91 -12.66 -13.98 0.75
CA VAL A 91 -13.14 -12.61 0.50
C VAL A 91 -12.50 -12.06 -0.77
N LEU A 92 -11.19 -12.22 -0.92
CA LEU A 92 -10.46 -11.83 -2.12
C LEU A 92 -11.00 -12.52 -3.38
N ALA A 93 -11.18 -13.84 -3.33
CA ALA A 93 -11.67 -14.60 -4.48
C ALA A 93 -13.08 -14.15 -4.89
N VAL A 94 -13.94 -13.80 -3.94
CA VAL A 94 -15.28 -13.26 -4.21
C VAL A 94 -15.18 -11.87 -4.84
N ILE A 95 -14.29 -11.02 -4.33
CA ILE A 95 -14.06 -9.67 -4.88
C ILE A 95 -13.52 -9.73 -6.30
N LEU A 96 -12.49 -10.55 -6.57
CA LEU A 96 -11.92 -10.74 -7.90
C LEU A 96 -12.98 -11.28 -8.87
N LYS A 97 -13.73 -12.31 -8.45
CA LYS A 97 -14.79 -12.91 -9.26
C LYS A 97 -15.93 -11.93 -9.58
N ALA A 98 -16.25 -11.03 -8.66
CA ALA A 98 -17.26 -9.98 -8.89
C ALA A 98 -16.71 -8.83 -9.74
N GLY A 99 -15.44 -8.43 -9.53
CA GLY A 99 -14.75 -7.42 -10.33
C GLY A 99 -14.51 -7.85 -11.78
N GLU A 100 -14.26 -9.14 -12.03
CA GLU A 100 -14.20 -9.72 -13.39
C GLU A 100 -15.55 -9.66 -14.12
N ALA A 101 -16.68 -9.67 -13.39
CA ALA A 101 -18.01 -9.60 -14.00
C ALA A 101 -18.44 -8.16 -14.36
N ASP A 102 -17.92 -7.14 -13.65
CA ASP A 102 -18.13 -5.72 -13.96
C ASP A 102 -17.10 -5.20 -14.99
N ALA A 103 -15.94 -5.84 -15.09
CA ALA A 103 -14.97 -5.68 -16.18
C ALA A 103 -15.42 -6.41 -17.47
N GLY A 104 -16.68 -6.22 -17.87
CA GLY A 104 -17.19 -6.65 -19.17
C GLY A 104 -16.65 -5.77 -20.29
N GLY A 105 -15.41 -6.05 -20.73
CA GLY A 105 -14.70 -5.22 -21.70
C GLY A 105 -13.93 -5.93 -22.81
N ASP A 106 -13.54 -7.21 -22.70
CA ASP A 106 -12.91 -7.93 -23.82
C ASP A 106 -13.26 -9.42 -23.85
N PRO A 107 -14.44 -9.82 -24.38
CA PRO A 107 -14.59 -11.16 -24.91
C PRO A 107 -14.04 -11.17 -26.34
N LYS A 108 -12.77 -11.52 -26.49
CA LYS A 108 -12.29 -12.11 -27.74
C LYS A 108 -11.54 -13.42 -27.45
N VAL A 109 -12.29 -14.37 -26.91
CA VAL A 109 -12.07 -15.78 -27.23
C VAL A 109 -12.53 -16.00 -28.67
N SER A 110 -11.62 -16.56 -29.50
CA SER A 110 -11.85 -17.47 -30.64
C SER A 110 -10.63 -17.34 -31.56
N ASN A 111 -9.86 -18.38 -31.90
CA ASN A 111 -10.12 -19.80 -31.81
C ASN A 111 -8.79 -20.57 -31.86
N SER A 112 -8.72 -21.67 -31.11
CA SER A 112 -7.71 -22.71 -31.25
C SER A 112 -7.65 -23.23 -32.68
N THR A 113 -6.46 -23.55 -33.18
CA THR A 113 -6.26 -24.76 -33.98
C THR A 113 -4.82 -25.24 -33.82
N GLU A 114 -4.61 -26.13 -32.84
CA GLU A 114 -3.64 -27.20 -33.02
C GLU A 114 -4.11 -28.03 -34.24
N THR A 115 -3.24 -28.18 -35.23
CA THR A 115 -3.24 -29.38 -36.09
C THR A 115 -1.82 -29.92 -36.10
N ILE A 116 -1.61 -30.88 -35.21
CA ILE A 116 -0.66 -31.98 -35.38
C ILE A 116 -0.94 -32.75 -36.69
N THR A 117 0.11 -33.37 -37.24
CA THR A 117 0.15 -34.58 -38.11
C THR A 117 0.86 -34.40 -39.47
N THR A 118 2.13 -34.80 -39.47
CA THR A 118 2.87 -35.66 -40.44
C THR A 118 2.14 -36.14 -41.71
N ASP A 119 2.83 -36.14 -42.86
CA ASP A 119 3.25 -37.36 -43.60
C ASP A 119 3.54 -37.10 -45.11
N THR A 120 4.74 -37.49 -45.53
CA THR A 120 5.15 -38.21 -46.76
C THR A 120 4.35 -38.05 -48.08
N VAL A 121 5.02 -37.55 -49.12
CA VAL A 121 5.32 -38.29 -50.39
C VAL A 121 6.38 -37.57 -51.21
#